data_AF-A0A6C0HNB7-F1
#
_entry.id   AF-A0A6C0HNB7-F1
#
_cell.length_a   1.000
_cell.length_b   1.000
_cell.length_c   1.000
_cell.angle_alpha   90.00
_cell.angle_beta   90.00
_cell.angle_gamma   90.00
#
_symmetry.space_group_name_H-M   'P 1'
#
loop_
_entity.id
_entity.type
_entity.pdbx_description
1 polymer ?
#
loop_
_entity_poly.entity_id
_entity_poly.type
_entity_poly.pdbx_seq_one_letter_code
_entity_poly.pdbx_strand_id
1 'polypeptide(L)'
;MNANKNTNKNKNRNTRKGLKQRMLEYYRNKPVPDLCCEKDYKREILIGQLFTLYEAMEKMTPQIGDGLGYMDSLYNDLFFFLSPERIQDEDKDSELISKILTRHMIKKDKNGIENVSKNGVIFVLTHVPLYYLLAFLGRAYSTYKRLKDSI
;
A
#
# COMPACT_ATOMS: atom_id res chain seq x y z
N MET A 1 13.31 -29.34 47.63
CA MET A 1 13.91 -28.54 46.54
C MET A 1 12.78 -28.03 45.66
N ASN A 2 12.42 -26.75 45.80
CA ASN A 2 11.34 -26.11 45.05
C ASN A 2 11.90 -25.58 43.72
N ALA A 3 11.41 -26.12 42.61
CA ALA A 3 11.72 -25.59 41.28
C ALA A 3 10.89 -24.32 41.03
N ASN A 4 11.63 -23.24 40.78
CA ASN A 4 11.15 -21.88 40.63
C ASN A 4 10.16 -21.72 39.46
N LYS A 5 9.10 -20.94 39.72
CA LYS A 5 8.12 -20.44 38.76
C LYS A 5 8.80 -19.63 37.65
N ASN A 6 8.80 -20.17 36.43
CA ASN A 6 9.08 -19.38 35.25
C ASN A 6 7.80 -18.64 34.82
N THR A 7 7.66 -17.38 35.25
CA THR A 7 6.61 -16.48 34.80
C THR A 7 6.88 -16.02 33.37
N ASN A 8 6.39 -16.78 32.38
CA ASN A 8 6.26 -16.27 31.02
C ASN A 8 5.15 -15.22 30.98
N LYS A 9 5.55 -13.95 31.00
CA LYS A 9 4.70 -12.81 30.64
C LYS A 9 4.30 -12.94 29.17
N ASN A 10 3.18 -13.62 28.90
CA ASN A 10 2.51 -13.59 27.62
C ASN A 10 1.90 -12.19 27.41
N LYS A 11 2.71 -11.26 26.87
CA LYS A 11 2.22 -9.96 26.42
C LYS A 11 1.32 -10.17 25.21
N ASN A 12 0.03 -10.06 25.47
CA ASN A 12 -1.08 -9.95 24.55
C ASN A 12 -0.72 -9.10 23.31
N ARG A 13 -0.52 -9.75 22.15
CA ARG A 13 -0.25 -9.11 20.84
C ARG A 13 -1.32 -9.48 19.79
N ASN A 14 -2.57 -9.68 20.21
CA ASN A 14 -3.59 -10.30 19.35
C ASN A 14 -4.73 -9.39 18.87
N THR A 15 -4.63 -8.06 18.99
CA THR A 15 -5.72 -7.17 18.53
C THR A 15 -5.56 -6.63 17.10
N ARG A 16 -4.36 -6.67 16.50
CA ARG A 16 -4.15 -6.17 15.12
C ARG A 16 -4.52 -7.18 14.01
N LYS A 17 -4.64 -8.46 14.34
CA LYS A 17 -4.98 -9.53 13.38
C LYS A 17 -6.47 -9.57 13.02
N GLY A 18 -7.34 -8.95 13.83
CA GLY A 18 -8.79 -9.05 13.68
C GLY A 18 -9.33 -8.44 12.39
N LEU A 19 -8.91 -7.23 12.01
CA LEU A 19 -9.49 -6.55 10.85
C LEU A 19 -9.09 -7.24 9.53
N LYS A 20 -7.78 -7.48 9.33
CA LYS A 20 -7.27 -8.14 8.13
C LYS A 20 -7.83 -9.56 7.98
N GLN A 21 -7.93 -10.32 9.07
CA GLN A 21 -8.45 -11.69 9.03
C GLN A 21 -9.96 -11.73 8.81
N ARG A 22 -10.73 -10.82 9.43
CA ARG A 22 -12.17 -10.66 9.14
C ARG A 22 -12.43 -10.24 7.71
N MET A 23 -11.58 -9.37 7.14
CA MET A 23 -11.65 -9.00 5.73
C MET A 23 -11.37 -10.21 4.83
N LEU A 24 -10.30 -10.96 5.08
CA LEU A 24 -9.98 -12.18 4.32
C LEU A 24 -11.07 -13.26 4.42
N GLU A 25 -11.67 -13.47 5.59
CA GLU A 25 -12.81 -14.39 5.78
C GLU A 25 -14.06 -13.91 5.05
N TYR A 26 -14.35 -12.60 5.09
CA TYR A 26 -15.45 -12.00 4.37
C TYR A 26 -15.33 -12.20 2.84
N TYR A 27 -14.11 -12.14 2.29
CA TYR A 27 -13.86 -12.32 0.86
C TYR A 27 -13.79 -13.80 0.42
N ARG A 28 -13.31 -14.71 1.27
CA ARG A 28 -13.25 -16.15 0.94
C ARG A 28 -14.62 -16.82 0.89
N ASN A 29 -15.58 -16.33 1.66
CA ASN A 29 -16.89 -16.97 1.85
C ASN A 29 -18.01 -16.36 0.99
N LYS A 30 -17.74 -15.33 0.20
CA LYS A 30 -18.70 -14.83 -0.80
C LYS A 30 -18.23 -15.22 -2.21
N PRO A 31 -19.12 -15.68 -3.10
CA PRO A 31 -18.82 -15.63 -4.52
C PRO A 31 -18.55 -14.16 -4.86
N VAL A 32 -17.50 -13.87 -5.62
CA VAL A 32 -17.21 -12.53 -6.12
C VAL A 32 -18.34 -12.16 -7.09
N PRO A 33 -19.33 -11.38 -6.64
CA PRO A 33 -19.57 -10.11 -7.33
C PRO A 33 -19.96 -8.99 -6.34
N ASP A 34 -19.70 -7.77 -6.75
CA ASP A 34 -20.30 -6.54 -6.22
C ASP A 34 -19.87 -6.11 -4.80
N LEU A 35 -18.76 -5.35 -4.72
CA LEU A 35 -18.94 -4.02 -4.14
C LEU A 35 -19.99 -3.35 -5.03
N CYS A 36 -21.24 -3.26 -4.56
CA CYS A 36 -22.49 -2.86 -5.25
C CYS A 36 -22.44 -1.65 -6.16
N CYS A 37 -21.31 -0.96 -6.16
CA CYS A 37 -21.19 0.44 -6.41
C CYS A 37 -19.83 0.73 -7.08
N GLU A 38 -19.06 -0.27 -7.55
CA GLU A 38 -17.84 0.00 -8.35
C GLU A 38 -18.12 0.89 -9.56
N LYS A 39 -19.30 0.76 -10.17
CA LYS A 39 -19.78 1.61 -11.27
C LYS A 39 -20.09 3.06 -10.84
N ASP A 40 -20.36 3.28 -9.55
CA ASP A 40 -20.72 4.59 -9.00
C ASP A 40 -19.49 5.41 -8.58
N TYR A 41 -18.33 4.77 -8.44
CA TYR A 41 -17.08 5.47 -8.11
C TYR A 41 -16.30 5.85 -9.37
N LYS A 42 -16.09 7.15 -9.55
CA LYS A 42 -15.15 7.68 -10.54
C LYS A 42 -13.73 7.39 -10.09
N ARG A 43 -13.15 6.27 -10.54
CA ARG A 43 -11.79 5.82 -10.16
C ARG A 43 -10.74 6.92 -10.41
N GLU A 44 -10.91 7.71 -11.45
CA GLU A 44 -10.04 8.83 -11.82
C GLU A 44 -9.96 9.89 -10.71
N ILE A 45 -11.07 10.14 -10.00
CA ILE A 45 -11.11 11.07 -8.87
C ILE A 45 -10.28 10.53 -7.70
N LEU A 46 -10.46 9.24 -7.37
CA LEU A 46 -9.71 8.60 -6.28
C LEU A 46 -8.21 8.56 -6.57
N ILE A 47 -7.85 8.25 -7.82
CA ILE A 47 -6.46 8.29 -8.30
C ILE A 47 -5.93 9.72 -8.20
N GLY A 48 -6.67 10.72 -8.67
CA GLY A 48 -6.27 12.13 -8.56
C GLY A 48 -6.03 12.56 -7.11
N GLN A 49 -6.92 12.18 -6.19
CA GLN A 49 -6.77 12.47 -4.76
C GLN A 49 -5.51 11.82 -4.16
N LEU A 50 -5.17 10.60 -4.58
CA LEU A 50 -3.92 9.95 -4.17
C LEU A 50 -2.71 10.77 -4.60
N PHE A 51 -2.63 11.17 -5.88
CA PHE A 51 -1.55 12.02 -6.38
C PHE A 51 -1.42 13.31 -5.58
N THR A 52 -2.54 14.02 -5.35
CA THR A 52 -2.55 15.26 -4.56
C THR A 52 -2.05 15.06 -3.14
N LEU A 53 -2.40 13.94 -2.48
CA LEU A 53 -1.92 13.64 -1.14
C LEU A 53 -0.41 13.41 -1.11
N TYR A 54 0.14 12.60 -2.04
CA TYR A 54 1.57 12.33 -2.10
C TYR A 54 2.40 13.58 -2.44
N GLU A 55 1.94 14.40 -3.39
CA GLU A 55 2.56 15.70 -3.69
C GLU A 55 2.53 16.63 -2.46
N ALA A 56 1.45 16.63 -1.69
CA ALA A 56 1.35 17.46 -0.49
C ALA A 56 2.24 16.96 0.65
N MET A 57 2.36 15.63 0.82
CA MET A 57 3.28 15.03 1.80
C MET A 57 4.75 15.34 1.47
N GLU A 58 5.14 15.25 0.19
CA GLU A 58 6.50 15.62 -0.26
C GLU A 58 6.82 17.09 0.07
N LYS A 59 5.88 18.01 -0.19
CA LYS A 59 6.06 19.44 0.14
C LYS A 59 6.20 19.71 1.63
N MET A 60 5.49 18.95 2.48
CA MET A 60 5.55 19.10 3.94
C MET A 60 6.87 18.60 4.49
N THR A 61 7.39 17.53 3.92
CA THR A 61 8.59 16.87 4.41
C THR A 61 9.54 16.58 3.25
N PRO A 62 10.30 17.60 2.79
CA PRO A 62 11.27 17.45 1.70
C PRO A 62 12.37 16.42 2.02
N GLN A 63 12.48 16.02 3.29
CA GLN A 63 13.50 15.11 3.83
C GLN A 63 12.97 13.73 4.26
N ILE A 64 11.65 13.45 4.23
CA ILE A 64 11.10 12.13 4.63
C ILE A 64 11.00 11.15 3.44
N GLY A 65 11.08 11.65 2.21
CA GLY A 65 11.40 10.81 1.06
C GLY A 65 12.92 10.64 0.99
N ASP A 66 13.39 9.46 0.65
CA ASP A 66 14.79 9.04 0.67
C ASP A 66 15.66 9.74 -0.42
N GLY A 67 15.43 11.04 -0.68
CA GLY A 67 15.82 11.75 -1.92
C GLY A 67 14.96 11.36 -3.13
N LEU A 68 13.98 10.49 -2.92
CA LEU A 68 13.08 9.94 -3.93
C LEU A 68 11.81 10.79 -4.00
N GLY A 69 11.42 11.21 -5.21
CA GLY A 69 10.28 12.11 -5.41
C GLY A 69 8.95 11.46 -4.99
N TYR A 70 7.86 12.23 -4.94
CA TYR A 70 6.54 11.71 -4.51
C TYR A 70 6.09 10.46 -5.32
N MET A 71 6.53 10.35 -6.59
CA MET A 71 6.25 9.21 -7.47
C MET A 71 6.86 7.90 -6.96
N ASP A 72 8.08 7.97 -6.45
CA ASP A 72 8.81 6.81 -5.92
C ASP A 72 8.24 6.40 -4.56
N SER A 73 7.86 7.37 -3.73
CA SER A 73 7.14 7.13 -2.47
C SER A 73 5.82 6.40 -2.71
N LEU A 74 5.05 6.85 -3.72
CA LEU A 74 3.81 6.23 -4.14
C LEU A 74 4.04 4.80 -4.67
N TYR A 75 5.09 4.58 -5.47
CA TYR A 75 5.48 3.25 -5.94
C TYR A 75 5.80 2.30 -4.78
N ASN A 76 6.65 2.73 -3.85
CA ASN A 76 7.06 1.93 -2.70
C ASN A 76 5.86 1.53 -1.85
N ASP A 77 4.99 2.49 -1.54
CA ASP A 77 3.80 2.20 -0.75
C ASP A 77 2.84 1.25 -1.46
N LEU A 78 2.68 1.38 -2.79
CA LEU A 78 1.89 0.42 -3.59
C LEU A 78 2.51 -0.97 -3.56
N PHE A 79 3.82 -1.06 -3.72
CA PHE A 79 4.56 -2.32 -3.63
C PHE A 79 4.33 -2.99 -2.27
N PHE A 80 4.50 -2.27 -1.17
CA PHE A 80 4.26 -2.80 0.19
C PHE A 80 2.80 -3.16 0.44
N PHE A 81 1.87 -2.40 -0.14
CA PHE A 81 0.44 -2.61 0.09
C PHE A 81 -0.10 -3.83 -0.67
N LEU A 82 0.44 -4.08 -1.86
CA LEU A 82 0.06 -5.21 -2.69
C LEU A 82 0.84 -6.49 -2.33
N SER A 83 2.09 -6.36 -1.87
CA SER A 83 2.90 -7.51 -1.46
C SER A 83 2.38 -8.14 -0.16
N PRO A 84 2.35 -9.48 -0.05
CA PRO A 84 1.98 -10.17 1.19
C PRO A 84 2.92 -9.82 2.35
N GLU A 85 2.34 -9.75 3.56
CA GLU A 85 2.96 -9.25 4.81
C GLU A 85 4.19 -10.03 5.32
N ARG A 86 4.52 -11.15 4.67
CA ARG A 86 5.69 -11.95 5.00
C ARG A 86 6.60 -11.96 3.79
N ILE A 87 7.40 -10.90 3.66
CA ILE A 87 8.64 -10.96 2.92
C ILE A 87 9.56 -11.91 3.71
N GLN A 88 9.33 -13.22 3.58
CA GLN A 88 10.43 -14.14 3.58
C GLN A 88 11.04 -13.98 2.18
N ASP A 89 12.36 -13.89 2.08
CA ASP A 89 13.11 -13.65 0.84
C ASP A 89 12.85 -14.69 -0.28
N GLU A 90 11.92 -15.62 -0.07
CA GLU A 90 11.53 -16.71 -0.97
C GLU A 90 10.03 -16.71 -1.35
N ASP A 91 9.26 -15.67 -1.01
CA ASP A 91 7.84 -15.62 -1.36
C ASP A 91 7.61 -15.26 -2.84
N LYS A 92 7.36 -16.30 -3.66
CA LYS A 92 7.12 -16.21 -5.11
C LYS A 92 6.02 -15.21 -5.49
N ASP A 93 5.06 -14.98 -4.60
CA ASP A 93 3.96 -14.05 -4.84
C ASP A 93 4.43 -12.58 -4.76
N SER A 94 5.31 -12.26 -3.82
CA SER A 94 5.93 -10.93 -3.70
C SER A 94 6.83 -10.64 -4.89
N GLU A 95 7.56 -11.64 -5.38
CA GLU A 95 8.40 -11.51 -6.58
C GLU A 95 7.56 -11.28 -7.84
N LEU A 96 6.42 -11.98 -7.98
CA LEU A 96 5.50 -11.79 -9.09
C LEU A 96 4.89 -10.39 -9.08
N ILE A 97 4.46 -9.91 -7.91
CA ILE A 97 3.92 -8.56 -7.74
C ILE A 97 4.98 -7.51 -8.05
N SER A 98 6.23 -7.69 -7.56
CA SER A 98 7.37 -6.83 -7.88
C SER A 98 7.57 -6.74 -9.40
N LYS A 99 7.57 -7.89 -10.09
CA LYS A 99 7.74 -7.97 -11.55
C LYS A 99 6.61 -7.25 -12.29
N ILE A 100 5.35 -7.43 -11.86
CA ILE A 100 4.20 -6.77 -12.47
C ILE A 100 4.31 -5.24 -12.27
N LEU A 101 4.54 -4.79 -11.05
CA LEU A 101 4.62 -3.37 -10.73
C LEU A 101 5.81 -2.72 -11.44
N THR A 102 6.99 -3.34 -11.40
CA THR A 102 8.20 -2.86 -12.09
C THR A 102 7.95 -2.75 -13.59
N ARG A 103 7.38 -3.78 -14.22
CA ARG A 103 7.11 -3.79 -15.67
C ARG A 103 6.18 -2.66 -16.12
N HIS A 104 5.20 -2.31 -15.29
CA HIS A 104 4.20 -1.29 -15.66
C HIS A 104 4.59 0.12 -15.21
N MET A 105 5.24 0.25 -14.04
CA MET A 105 5.50 1.53 -13.40
C MET A 105 6.91 2.05 -13.67
N ILE A 106 7.91 1.20 -13.93
CA ILE A 106 9.28 1.66 -14.21
C ILE A 106 9.50 1.77 -15.71
N LYS A 107 10.01 2.92 -16.16
CA LYS A 107 10.36 3.17 -17.56
C LYS A 107 11.73 3.83 -17.66
N LYS A 108 12.45 3.48 -18.73
CA LYS A 108 13.73 4.12 -19.06
C LYS A 108 13.49 5.46 -19.75
N ASP A 109 14.24 6.47 -19.32
CA ASP A 109 14.31 7.75 -20.01
C ASP A 109 15.25 7.69 -21.23
N LYS A 110 15.47 8.85 -21.88
CA LYS A 110 16.35 8.98 -23.05
C LYS A 110 17.82 8.66 -22.74
N ASN A 111 18.23 8.72 -21.48
CA ASN A 111 19.58 8.43 -21.01
C ASN A 111 19.72 6.99 -20.49
N GLY A 112 18.65 6.18 -20.57
CA GLY A 112 18.62 4.81 -20.06
C GLY A 112 18.41 4.70 -18.56
N ILE A 113 18.09 5.79 -17.86
CA ILE A 113 17.85 5.82 -16.42
C ILE A 113 16.40 5.36 -16.17
N GLU A 114 16.25 4.38 -15.29
CA GLU A 114 14.95 3.84 -14.88
C GLU A 114 14.28 4.78 -13.86
N ASN A 115 13.07 5.23 -14.18
CA ASN A 115 12.28 6.12 -13.33
C ASN A 115 10.83 5.64 -13.24
N VAL A 116 10.15 5.96 -12.13
CA VAL A 116 8.72 5.70 -11.99
C VAL A 116 7.93 6.60 -12.94
N SER A 117 7.16 5.97 -13.84
CA SER A 117 6.31 6.62 -14.81
C SER A 117 4.91 6.86 -14.24
N LYS A 118 4.49 8.13 -14.21
CA LYS A 118 3.12 8.54 -13.81
C LYS A 118 2.03 7.73 -14.53
N ASN A 119 2.16 7.54 -15.85
CA ASN A 119 1.19 6.77 -16.63
C ASN A 119 1.19 5.28 -16.23
N GLY A 120 2.34 4.73 -15.85
CA GLY A 120 2.45 3.38 -15.33
C GLY A 120 1.74 3.21 -13.99
N VAL A 121 1.91 4.18 -13.09
CA VAL A 121 1.21 4.20 -11.80
C VAL A 121 -0.30 4.31 -11.99
N ILE A 122 -0.75 5.23 -12.85
CA ILE A 122 -2.17 5.36 -13.20
C ILE A 122 -2.71 4.03 -13.73
N PHE A 123 -2.00 3.40 -14.67
CA PHE A 123 -2.40 2.10 -15.21
C PHE A 123 -2.61 1.07 -14.11
N VAL A 124 -1.65 0.89 -13.20
CA VAL A 124 -1.80 -0.05 -12.09
C VAL A 124 -3.00 0.29 -11.22
N LEU A 125 -3.14 1.55 -10.81
CA LEU A 125 -4.24 2.00 -9.94
C LEU A 125 -5.63 1.85 -10.59
N THR A 126 -5.73 1.96 -11.92
CA THR A 126 -6.98 1.73 -12.64
C THR A 126 -7.37 0.25 -12.66
N HIS A 127 -6.42 -0.68 -12.51
CA HIS A 127 -6.66 -2.12 -12.62
C HIS A 127 -6.67 -2.85 -11.27
N VAL A 128 -6.27 -2.20 -10.17
CA VAL A 128 -6.48 -2.79 -8.84
C VAL A 128 -7.98 -2.82 -8.48
N PRO A 129 -8.42 -3.78 -7.65
CA PRO A 129 -9.77 -3.78 -7.09
C PRO A 129 -10.08 -2.48 -6.35
N LEU A 130 -11.31 -1.96 -6.45
CA LEU A 130 -11.67 -0.66 -5.89
C LEU A 130 -11.41 -0.57 -4.38
N TYR A 131 -11.64 -1.66 -3.63
CA TYR A 131 -11.39 -1.67 -2.19
C TYR A 131 -9.91 -1.47 -1.83
N TYR A 132 -8.99 -1.97 -2.65
CA TYR A 132 -7.56 -1.69 -2.45
C TYR A 132 -7.28 -0.20 -2.69
N LEU A 133 -7.85 0.38 -3.76
CA LEU A 133 -7.70 1.80 -4.06
C LEU A 133 -8.24 2.68 -2.91
N LEU A 134 -9.42 2.35 -2.36
CA LEU A 134 -10.01 3.06 -1.23
C LEU A 134 -9.20 2.90 0.06
N ALA A 135 -8.73 1.68 0.36
CA ALA A 135 -7.90 1.43 1.53
C ALA A 135 -6.54 2.14 1.42
N PHE A 136 -5.99 2.20 0.21
CA PHE A 136 -4.76 2.92 -0.09
C PHE A 136 -4.94 4.44 0.08
N LEU A 137 -6.03 5.01 -0.41
CA LEU A 137 -6.39 6.41 -0.20
C LEU A 137 -6.58 6.73 1.30
N GLY A 138 -7.25 5.86 2.05
CA GLY A 138 -7.41 6.01 3.49
C GLY A 138 -6.07 6.00 4.24
N ARG A 139 -5.14 5.11 3.86
CA ARG A 139 -3.78 5.07 4.40
C ARG A 139 -3.02 6.36 4.09
N ALA A 140 -3.03 6.79 2.83
CA ALA A 140 -2.36 8.02 2.40
C ALA A 140 -2.88 9.25 3.15
N TYR A 141 -4.21 9.37 3.30
CA TYR A 141 -4.83 10.45 4.08
C TYR A 141 -4.43 10.41 5.56
N SER A 142 -4.40 9.22 6.17
CA SER A 142 -3.96 9.07 7.56
C SER A 142 -2.49 9.47 7.74
N THR A 143 -1.62 9.14 6.79
CA THR A 143 -0.20 9.55 6.81
C THR A 143 -0.09 11.06 6.66
N TYR A 144 -0.75 11.64 5.65
CA TYR A 144 -0.80 13.08 5.44
C TYR A 144 -1.25 13.83 6.69
N LYS A 145 -2.34 13.38 7.32
CA LYS A 145 -2.88 14.01 8.53
C LYS A 145 -1.86 13.97 9.67
N ARG A 146 -1.20 12.82 9.89
CA ARG A 146 -0.16 12.70 10.91
C ARG A 146 1.02 13.63 10.67
N LEU A 147 1.47 13.75 9.41
CA LEU A 147 2.54 14.68 9.06
C LEU A 147 2.13 16.12 9.31
N LYS A 148 0.93 16.50 8.86
CA LYS A 148 0.37 17.83 9.07
C LYS A 148 0.22 18.18 10.55
N ASP A 149 -0.23 17.24 11.38
CA ASP A 149 -0.38 17.44 12.83
C ASP A 149 0.98 17.50 13.57
N SER A 150 2.09 17.14 12.91
CA SER A 150 3.45 17.14 13.50
C SER A 150 4.29 18.37 13.12
N ILE A 151 3.76 19.28 12.29
CA ILE A 151 4.40 20.53 11.85
C ILE A 151 3.72 21.70 12.55
#